data_AF-A0A3L7QJ96-F1
#
_entry.id   AF-A0A3L7QJ96-F1
#
_cell.length_a   1.000
_cell.length_b   1.000
_cell.length_c   1.000
_cell.angle_alpha   90.00
_cell.angle_beta   90.00
_cell.angle_gamma   90.00
#
_symmetry.space_group_name_H-M   'P 1'
#
loop_
_entity.id
_entity.type
_entity.pdbx_description
1 polymer ?
#
loop_
_entity_poly.entity_id
_entity_poly.type
_entity_poly.pdbx_seq_one_letter_code
_entity_poly.pdbx_strand_id
1 'polypeptide(L)'
;MARIFFTILFVAATTLVRAEPQAPTGDVASRVENKLKTTRTRDSIFSELRNKAVVSGRVDENNIRKAVTFYASFDESIKADYGAGERASHTRFNHPTEKGQFIFEKDINEKVFTIAKSKGIAGGALEVVDVLDKNGRIFYPAKGNIAFKKDGWSGSVSMWCKTDSDKLLKTKFCDPVQITQKGANNGGLWFDFNDAKPRDLRHGAFSMIPDGQKGIGEDDPKAPMVRVSGIGWKANDWHHVVLTFKNLDTGKPDALTAIYIDGKLIGEVKDRAIAMGWDIEKAGIYIAINYIGLLDEFALFDKALTGEEVSHLHKNPELLSPLKKKAALENPPASTAITSEEVLRGLKDFYRKTARPDGSF
;
A
#
# COMPACT_ATOMS: atom_id res chain seq x y z
N MET A 1 -17.80 2.25 -47.57
CA MET A 1 -17.20 3.52 -47.12
C MET A 1 -16.01 3.19 -46.22
N ALA A 2 -14.90 2.71 -46.79
CA ALA A 2 -13.71 3.46 -47.26
C ALA A 2 -12.81 3.98 -46.10
N ARG A 3 -11.77 3.18 -45.80
CA ARG A 3 -10.58 3.51 -44.98
C ARG A 3 -9.58 4.30 -45.83
N ILE A 4 -8.85 5.25 -45.24
CA ILE A 4 -7.78 6.03 -45.91
C ILE A 4 -6.43 5.74 -45.25
N PHE A 5 -5.48 5.29 -46.07
CA PHE A 5 -4.03 5.25 -45.87
C PHE A 5 -3.40 6.57 -46.34
N PHE A 6 -2.24 6.96 -45.80
CA PHE A 6 -1.39 8.00 -46.39
C PHE A 6 0.07 7.55 -46.43
N THR A 7 0.72 7.77 -47.57
CA THR A 7 2.17 7.61 -47.79
C THR A 7 2.61 8.61 -48.88
N ILE A 8 3.89 9.01 -48.81
CA ILE A 8 4.79 9.55 -49.86
C ILE A 8 4.90 11.08 -49.98
N LEU A 9 6.11 11.63 -49.78
CA LEU A 9 6.86 12.34 -50.84
C LEU A 9 8.36 12.52 -50.51
N PHE A 10 9.20 12.19 -51.49
CA PHE A 10 10.64 12.49 -51.59
C PHE A 10 10.87 12.94 -53.03
N VAL A 11 11.56 14.08 -53.28
CA VAL A 11 12.14 14.42 -54.59
C VAL A 11 13.46 15.17 -54.37
N ALA A 12 14.50 14.71 -55.08
CA ALA A 12 15.80 15.34 -55.23
C ALA A 12 15.92 15.97 -56.63
N ALA A 13 16.76 16.99 -56.79
CA ALA A 13 17.19 17.48 -58.10
C ALA A 13 18.65 17.94 -58.06
N THR A 14 19.38 17.55 -59.10
CA THR A 14 20.80 17.84 -59.37
C THR A 14 20.88 18.49 -60.76
N THR A 15 21.71 19.52 -60.96
CA THR A 15 22.26 19.85 -62.30
C THR A 15 23.60 20.60 -62.19
N LEU A 16 24.57 20.20 -63.02
CA LEU A 16 25.92 20.76 -63.18
C LEU A 16 25.95 22.01 -64.08
N VAL A 17 26.85 22.96 -63.81
CA VAL A 17 27.61 23.75 -64.82
C VAL A 17 29.03 24.03 -64.29
N ARG A 18 30.01 24.01 -65.20
CA ARG A 18 31.47 24.06 -65.00
C ARG A 18 32.01 25.46 -65.38
N ALA A 19 32.84 26.09 -64.54
CA ALA A 19 33.86 27.10 -64.92
C ALA A 19 34.79 27.41 -63.71
N GLU A 20 36.11 27.35 -63.93
CA GLU A 20 37.20 27.85 -63.06
C GLU A 20 37.97 28.95 -63.85
N PRO A 21 38.89 29.75 -63.27
CA PRO A 21 39.13 30.08 -61.86
C PRO A 21 39.29 31.62 -61.63
N GLN A 22 38.96 32.12 -60.42
CA GLN A 22 39.56 33.36 -59.90
C GLN A 22 39.52 33.36 -58.37
N ALA A 23 40.69 33.46 -57.77
CA ALA A 23 40.91 33.91 -56.39
C ALA A 23 41.96 35.04 -56.47
N PRO A 24 42.17 35.89 -55.44
CA PRO A 24 41.63 35.90 -54.08
C PRO A 24 41.00 37.29 -53.75
N THR A 25 40.33 37.61 -52.65
CA THR A 25 40.74 37.66 -51.24
C THR A 25 39.51 38.17 -50.46
N GLY A 26 39.31 37.74 -49.21
CA GLY A 26 38.38 38.43 -48.29
C GLY A 26 37.36 37.52 -47.59
N ASP A 27 37.86 36.73 -46.66
CA ASP A 27 37.21 36.34 -45.41
C ASP A 27 35.76 35.81 -45.43
N VAL A 28 35.61 34.56 -45.92
CA VAL A 28 34.43 33.71 -45.63
C VAL A 28 34.71 32.75 -44.44
N ALA A 29 35.96 32.68 -43.98
CA ALA A 29 36.37 31.80 -42.88
C ALA A 29 35.83 32.27 -41.52
N SER A 30 35.73 33.59 -41.29
CA SER A 30 35.16 34.14 -40.04
C SER A 30 33.63 33.96 -39.91
N ARG A 31 32.92 33.63 -40.99
CA ARG A 31 31.46 33.44 -41.01
C ARG A 31 31.01 31.99 -40.84
N VAL A 32 31.93 31.02 -41.03
CA VAL A 32 31.67 29.59 -40.76
C VAL A 32 32.02 29.24 -39.30
N GLU A 33 33.06 29.84 -38.72
CA GLU A 33 33.41 29.63 -37.30
C GLU A 33 32.37 30.18 -36.31
N ASN A 34 31.59 31.19 -36.70
CA ASN A 34 30.53 31.72 -35.84
C ASN A 34 29.16 31.03 -36.00
N LYS A 35 29.01 30.08 -36.92
CA LYS A 35 27.78 29.26 -37.06
C LYS A 35 27.94 27.83 -36.55
N LEU A 36 29.17 27.42 -36.21
CA LEU A 36 29.48 26.16 -35.53
C LEU A 36 29.49 26.27 -33.99
N LYS A 37 29.30 27.47 -33.41
CA LYS A 37 29.17 27.68 -31.95
C LYS A 37 27.75 27.53 -31.39
N THR A 38 26.75 27.22 -32.23
CA THR A 38 25.35 27.00 -31.80
C THR A 38 24.77 25.65 -32.21
N THR A 39 25.63 24.67 -32.53
CA THR A 39 25.17 23.29 -32.68
C THR A 39 25.57 22.53 -31.44
N ARG A 40 24.61 22.30 -30.54
CA ARG A 40 24.73 21.30 -29.47
C ARG A 40 25.27 20.02 -30.11
N THR A 41 26.49 19.63 -29.75
CA THR A 41 27.11 18.41 -30.28
C THR A 41 26.18 17.24 -30.00
N ARG A 42 26.09 16.30 -30.93
CA ARG A 42 25.34 15.04 -30.72
C ARG A 42 25.72 14.41 -29.39
N ASP A 43 26.97 14.50 -28.98
CA ASP A 43 27.46 14.01 -27.69
C ASP A 43 26.90 14.78 -26.48
N SER A 44 26.67 16.10 -26.58
CA SER A 44 25.96 16.88 -25.56
C SER A 44 24.48 16.51 -25.50
N ILE A 45 23.84 16.24 -26.64
CA ILE A 45 22.45 15.76 -26.68
C ILE A 45 22.37 14.33 -26.15
N PHE A 46 23.31 13.46 -26.47
CA PHE A 46 23.39 12.10 -25.95
C PHE A 46 23.82 12.06 -24.49
N SER A 47 24.63 13.01 -23.99
CA SER A 47 24.97 13.13 -22.57
C SER A 47 23.84 13.77 -21.77
N GLU A 48 23.03 14.66 -22.36
CA GLU A 48 21.84 15.24 -21.74
C GLU A 48 20.64 14.28 -21.82
N LEU A 49 20.53 13.48 -22.88
CA LEU A 49 19.62 12.34 -22.97
C LEU A 49 20.07 11.20 -22.08
N ARG A 50 21.38 10.95 -21.91
CA ARG A 50 21.90 10.06 -20.85
C ARG A 50 21.66 10.66 -19.48
N ASN A 51 21.90 11.94 -19.24
CA ASN A 51 21.66 12.55 -17.93
C ASN A 51 20.15 12.67 -17.62
N LYS A 52 19.28 12.76 -18.63
CA LYS A 52 17.83 12.56 -18.50
C LYS A 52 17.42 11.09 -18.37
N ALA A 53 18.19 10.15 -18.93
CA ALA A 53 18.01 8.70 -18.76
C ALA A 53 18.72 8.13 -17.51
N VAL A 54 19.53 8.94 -16.83
CA VAL A 54 20.13 8.70 -15.50
C VAL A 54 19.23 9.30 -14.41
N VAL A 55 18.06 9.83 -14.78
CA VAL A 55 16.91 9.86 -13.86
C VAL A 55 16.52 8.39 -13.65
N SER A 56 17.01 7.84 -12.54
CA SER A 56 16.62 6.55 -11.97
C SER A 56 15.17 6.19 -12.27
N GLY A 57 14.92 4.93 -12.59
CA GLY A 57 13.59 4.35 -12.77
C GLY A 57 12.60 4.90 -11.75
N ARG A 58 11.68 5.77 -12.21
CA ARG A 58 10.61 6.27 -11.36
C ARG A 58 9.78 5.06 -10.94
N VAL A 59 9.54 4.93 -9.64
CA VAL A 59 8.60 3.95 -9.10
C VAL A 59 7.25 4.14 -9.81
N ASP A 60 6.76 3.08 -10.44
CA ASP A 60 5.45 3.10 -11.10
C ASP A 60 4.35 2.97 -10.04
N GLU A 61 3.81 4.10 -9.61
CA GLU A 61 2.73 4.13 -8.62
C GLU A 61 1.47 3.37 -9.08
N ASN A 62 1.22 3.29 -10.39
CA ASN A 62 0.10 2.51 -10.89
C ASN A 62 0.34 1.02 -10.68
N ASN A 63 1.59 0.56 -10.75
CA ASN A 63 1.95 -0.81 -10.40
C ASN A 63 1.75 -1.08 -8.90
N ILE A 64 2.11 -0.13 -8.02
CA ILE A 64 1.84 -0.25 -6.58
C ILE A 64 0.32 -0.32 -6.33
N ARG A 65 -0.45 0.63 -6.87
CA ARG A 65 -1.92 0.68 -6.68
C ARG A 65 -2.63 -0.55 -7.24
N LYS A 66 -2.18 -1.10 -8.37
CA LYS A 66 -2.74 -2.33 -8.97
C LYS A 66 -2.49 -3.57 -8.12
N ALA A 67 -1.39 -3.62 -7.37
CA ALA A 67 -1.05 -4.73 -6.49
C ALA A 67 -1.87 -4.76 -5.19
N VAL A 68 -2.59 -3.68 -4.85
CA VAL A 68 -3.38 -3.61 -3.62
C VAL A 68 -4.54 -4.61 -3.68
N THR A 69 -4.70 -5.40 -2.63
CA THR A 69 -5.82 -6.34 -2.44
C THR A 69 -6.79 -5.90 -1.36
N PHE A 70 -6.34 -5.03 -0.45
CA PHE A 70 -7.11 -4.45 0.64
C PHE A 70 -6.51 -3.11 1.04
N TYR A 71 -7.36 -2.12 1.33
CA TYR A 71 -6.93 -0.80 1.80
C TYR A 71 -8.00 -0.14 2.66
N ALA A 72 -7.58 0.31 3.85
CA ALA A 72 -8.36 1.11 4.78
C ALA A 72 -7.56 2.36 5.14
N SER A 73 -8.01 3.52 4.63
CA SER A 73 -7.45 4.84 4.97
C SER A 73 -7.84 5.28 6.38
N PHE A 74 -8.95 4.78 6.92
CA PHE A 74 -9.52 5.27 8.19
C PHE A 74 -9.86 6.77 8.20
N ASP A 75 -10.01 7.39 7.02
CA ASP A 75 -10.39 8.79 6.90
C ASP A 75 -11.80 9.07 7.46
N GLU A 76 -12.74 8.19 7.14
CA GLU A 76 -14.17 8.39 7.43
C GLU A 76 -14.78 7.24 8.24
N SER A 77 -14.22 6.03 8.16
CA SER A 77 -14.76 4.84 8.83
C SER A 77 -13.71 3.76 9.03
N ILE A 78 -13.98 2.83 9.94
CA ILE A 78 -13.14 1.64 10.18
C ILE A 78 -13.29 0.61 9.05
N LYS A 79 -14.34 0.71 8.23
CA LYS A 79 -14.50 -0.15 7.05
C LYS A 79 -13.38 0.10 6.04
N ALA A 80 -12.93 -0.95 5.36
CA ALA A 80 -11.98 -0.80 4.27
C ALA A 80 -12.60 0.00 3.10
N ASP A 81 -11.84 0.96 2.59
CA ASP A 81 -12.19 1.73 1.40
C ASP A 81 -12.21 0.83 0.16
N TYR A 82 -11.20 -0.03 0.04
CA TYR A 82 -11.00 -0.93 -1.08
C TYR A 82 -10.65 -2.34 -0.60
N GLY A 83 -11.15 -3.35 -1.31
CA GLY A 83 -10.87 -4.75 -1.01
C GLY A 83 -11.64 -5.67 -1.95
N ALA A 84 -11.01 -6.74 -2.41
CA ALA A 84 -11.67 -7.74 -3.27
C ALA A 84 -12.49 -8.76 -2.45
N GLY A 85 -12.25 -8.85 -1.14
CA GLY A 85 -13.05 -9.62 -0.20
C GLY A 85 -14.04 -8.76 0.60
N GLU A 86 -14.40 -9.24 1.78
CA GLU A 86 -15.30 -8.50 2.67
C GLU A 86 -14.59 -7.27 3.27
N ARG A 87 -15.22 -6.09 3.14
CA ARG A 87 -14.65 -4.81 3.59
C ARG A 87 -15.10 -4.40 4.99
N ALA A 88 -16.17 -5.01 5.50
CA ALA A 88 -16.68 -4.71 6.84
C ALA A 88 -15.67 -5.13 7.90
N SER A 89 -15.45 -4.25 8.87
CA SER A 89 -14.70 -4.55 10.09
C SER A 89 -15.63 -5.21 11.10
N HIS A 90 -15.11 -6.21 11.82
CA HIS A 90 -15.79 -6.95 12.88
C HIS A 90 -14.90 -6.96 14.13
N THR A 91 -15.42 -7.43 15.25
CA THR A 91 -14.61 -7.67 16.46
C THR A 91 -14.44 -9.16 16.70
N ARG A 92 -13.21 -9.61 16.99
CA ARG A 92 -12.93 -10.97 17.46
C ARG A 92 -12.45 -10.96 18.90
N PHE A 93 -13.02 -11.85 19.71
CA PHE A 93 -12.58 -12.15 21.08
C PHE A 93 -12.08 -13.59 21.22
N ASN A 94 -11.21 -13.84 22.20
CA ASN A 94 -10.96 -15.19 22.66
C ASN A 94 -12.21 -15.75 23.37
N HIS A 95 -12.50 -17.03 23.19
CA HIS A 95 -13.55 -17.68 23.97
C HIS A 95 -13.17 -17.67 25.46
N PRO A 96 -14.09 -17.33 26.38
CA PRO A 96 -13.77 -17.16 27.81
C PRO A 96 -13.31 -18.45 28.49
N THR A 97 -13.69 -19.62 27.98
CA THR A 97 -13.44 -20.93 28.62
C THR A 97 -12.82 -21.97 27.70
N GLU A 98 -12.85 -21.78 26.37
CA GLU A 98 -12.43 -22.80 25.41
C GLU A 98 -11.18 -22.33 24.68
N LYS A 99 -10.03 -22.89 25.07
CA LYS A 99 -8.74 -22.49 24.51
C LYS A 99 -8.69 -22.77 23.01
N GLY A 100 -8.35 -21.75 22.23
CA GLY A 100 -8.24 -21.85 20.77
C GLY A 100 -9.56 -21.64 20.01
N GLN A 101 -10.67 -21.37 20.72
CA GLN A 101 -11.93 -20.94 20.12
C GLN A 101 -12.08 -19.41 20.19
N PHE A 102 -12.89 -18.87 19.28
CA PHE A 102 -13.07 -17.43 19.11
C PHE A 102 -14.54 -17.07 18.97
N ILE A 103 -14.90 -15.87 19.45
CA ILE A 103 -16.21 -15.26 19.28
C ILE A 103 -16.05 -14.11 18.28
N PHE A 104 -16.95 -14.03 17.31
CA PHE A 104 -16.97 -12.98 16.28
C PHE A 104 -18.25 -12.17 16.41
N GLU A 105 -18.10 -10.86 16.52
CA GLU A 105 -19.20 -9.90 16.62
C GLU A 105 -19.13 -8.95 15.43
N LYS A 106 -20.30 -8.60 14.87
CA LYS A 106 -20.38 -7.69 13.72
C LYS A 106 -20.05 -6.24 14.08
N ASP A 107 -20.35 -5.86 15.32
CA ASP A 107 -20.22 -4.49 15.76
C ASP A 107 -18.79 -4.21 16.25
N ILE A 108 -18.37 -2.95 16.07
CA ILE A 108 -17.12 -2.43 16.63
C ILE A 108 -17.46 -1.65 17.90
N ASN A 109 -16.61 -1.76 18.93
CA ASN A 109 -16.75 -0.94 20.12
C ASN A 109 -16.34 0.52 19.84
N GLU A 110 -17.30 1.37 19.50
CA GLU A 110 -17.09 2.78 19.15
C GLU A 110 -16.58 3.66 20.31
N LYS A 111 -16.50 3.14 21.54
CA LYS A 111 -15.84 3.84 22.65
C LYS A 111 -14.33 3.61 22.67
N VAL A 112 -13.87 2.52 22.05
CA VAL A 112 -12.46 2.10 22.03
C VAL A 112 -11.82 2.37 20.68
N PHE A 113 -12.55 2.12 19.61
CA PHE A 113 -12.11 2.31 18.23
C PHE A 113 -12.92 3.42 17.58
N THR A 114 -12.30 4.57 17.35
CA THR A 114 -12.93 5.76 16.78
C THR A 114 -12.16 6.26 15.57
N ILE A 115 -12.80 7.13 14.78
CA ILE A 115 -12.10 7.87 13.72
C ILE A 115 -11.69 9.23 14.25
N ALA A 116 -10.38 9.44 14.36
CA ALA A 116 -9.80 10.74 14.68
C ALA A 116 -9.66 11.58 13.40
N LYS A 117 -10.70 12.37 13.11
CA LYS A 117 -10.74 13.25 11.94
C LYS A 117 -9.55 14.21 11.92
N SER A 118 -8.92 14.33 10.75
CA SER A 118 -7.80 15.25 10.50
C SER A 118 -6.56 15.04 11.39
N LYS A 119 -6.42 13.86 12.01
CA LYS A 119 -5.25 13.49 12.82
C LYS A 119 -4.36 12.43 12.15
N GLY A 120 -4.73 11.94 10.96
CA GLY A 120 -3.97 10.96 10.21
C GLY A 120 -2.62 11.47 9.73
N ILE A 121 -1.77 10.55 9.26
CA ILE A 121 -0.64 10.92 8.41
C ILE A 121 -1.16 11.52 7.09
N ALA A 122 -2.32 11.07 6.63
CA ALA A 122 -3.14 11.70 5.61
C ALA A 122 -4.61 11.63 6.05
N GLY A 123 -5.32 12.75 6.08
CA GLY A 123 -6.74 12.77 6.44
C GLY A 123 -7.05 12.34 7.90
N GLY A 124 -7.92 11.35 8.08
CA GLY A 124 -8.31 10.78 9.36
C GLY A 124 -7.43 9.60 9.76
N ALA A 125 -7.65 9.03 10.95
CA ALA A 125 -6.97 7.82 11.39
C ALA A 125 -7.86 7.02 12.32
N LEU A 126 -7.59 5.71 12.44
CA LEU A 126 -8.14 4.88 13.49
C LEU A 126 -7.46 5.27 14.81
N GLU A 127 -8.24 5.83 15.74
CA GLU A 127 -7.82 6.12 17.10
C GLU A 127 -8.25 4.98 18.03
N VAL A 128 -7.27 4.43 18.73
CA VAL A 128 -7.46 3.35 19.71
C VAL A 128 -7.12 3.88 21.08
N VAL A 129 -8.14 4.06 21.93
CA VAL A 129 -7.98 4.74 23.23
C VAL A 129 -7.82 3.77 24.40
N ASP A 130 -8.21 2.51 24.22
CA ASP A 130 -8.06 1.46 25.23
C ASP A 130 -7.91 0.07 24.59
N VAL A 131 -7.69 -0.93 25.43
CA VAL A 131 -7.71 -2.35 25.05
C VAL A 131 -9.06 -2.96 25.44
N LEU A 132 -9.50 -3.96 24.68
CA LEU A 132 -10.68 -4.75 25.03
C LEU A 132 -10.28 -5.98 25.87
N ASP A 133 -11.16 -6.34 26.80
CA ASP A 133 -11.07 -7.61 27.53
C ASP A 133 -11.04 -8.81 26.58
N LYS A 134 -10.56 -9.96 27.08
CA LYS A 134 -10.50 -11.24 26.33
C LYS A 134 -9.75 -11.13 25.00
N ASN A 135 -8.81 -10.18 24.92
CA ASN A 135 -8.03 -9.91 23.71
C ASN A 135 -8.92 -9.57 22.50
N GLY A 136 -9.91 -8.70 22.73
CA GLY A 136 -10.78 -8.15 21.70
C GLY A 136 -10.02 -7.25 20.75
N ARG A 137 -10.26 -7.39 19.44
CA ARG A 137 -9.53 -6.69 18.39
C ARG A 137 -10.33 -6.61 17.10
N ILE A 138 -9.99 -5.63 16.26
CA ILE A 138 -10.60 -5.47 14.94
C ILE A 138 -10.16 -6.65 14.06
N PHE A 139 -11.09 -7.14 13.26
CA PHE A 139 -10.95 -8.29 12.38
C PHE A 139 -11.55 -7.99 11.00
N TYR A 140 -10.84 -8.40 9.96
CA TYR A 140 -11.36 -8.55 8.60
C TYR A 140 -11.10 -9.98 8.12
N PRO A 141 -12.04 -10.61 7.40
CA PRO A 141 -11.80 -11.89 6.76
C PRO A 141 -10.61 -11.82 5.78
N ALA A 142 -9.71 -12.79 5.83
CA ALA A 142 -8.59 -12.85 4.90
C ALA A 142 -9.04 -13.22 3.47
N LYS A 143 -10.09 -14.05 3.35
CA LYS A 143 -10.63 -14.48 2.06
C LYS A 143 -10.95 -13.29 1.16
N GLY A 144 -10.36 -13.30 -0.03
CA GLY A 144 -10.51 -12.26 -1.04
C GLY A 144 -9.67 -11.00 -0.77
N ASN A 145 -9.25 -10.76 0.48
CA ASN A 145 -8.45 -9.59 0.86
C ASN A 145 -6.93 -9.84 0.85
N ILE A 146 -6.50 -11.10 0.80
CA ILE A 146 -5.10 -11.49 0.61
C ILE A 146 -4.93 -12.43 -0.59
N ALA A 147 -3.77 -12.36 -1.24
CA ALA A 147 -3.43 -13.17 -2.41
C ALA A 147 -2.91 -14.59 -2.06
N PHE A 148 -3.39 -15.17 -0.96
CA PHE A 148 -2.92 -16.47 -0.47
C PHE A 148 -3.10 -17.59 -1.51
N LYS A 149 -2.06 -18.40 -1.72
CA LYS A 149 -2.05 -19.59 -2.57
C LYS A 149 -1.17 -20.67 -1.94
N LYS A 150 -1.64 -21.92 -1.97
CA LYS A 150 -1.00 -23.07 -1.29
C LYS A 150 0.30 -23.55 -1.94
N ASP A 151 0.60 -23.13 -3.16
CA ASP A 151 1.78 -23.60 -3.92
C ASP A 151 2.84 -22.50 -4.11
N GLY A 152 2.83 -21.49 -3.24
CA GLY A 152 3.66 -20.31 -3.40
C GLY A 152 2.84 -19.04 -3.48
N TRP A 153 3.06 -18.14 -2.53
CA TRP A 153 2.51 -16.80 -2.59
C TRP A 153 3.50 -15.76 -2.04
N SER A 154 3.25 -14.52 -2.44
CA SER A 154 4.00 -13.36 -2.03
C SER A 154 3.02 -12.24 -1.72
N GLY A 155 3.48 -11.25 -0.98
CA GLY A 155 2.63 -10.14 -0.59
C GLY A 155 3.35 -9.15 0.30
N SER A 156 2.62 -8.10 0.68
CA SER A 156 3.09 -7.11 1.63
C SER A 156 1.97 -6.62 2.52
N VAL A 157 2.34 -6.15 3.70
CA VAL A 157 1.48 -5.44 4.67
C VAL A 157 2.09 -4.08 4.90
N SER A 158 1.33 -3.00 4.75
CA SER A 158 1.75 -1.62 5.03
C SER A 158 0.84 -1.01 6.07
N MET A 159 1.40 -0.30 7.05
CA MET A 159 0.62 0.45 8.03
C MET A 159 1.44 1.60 8.60
N TRP A 160 0.77 2.72 8.86
CA TRP A 160 1.32 3.81 9.65
C TRP A 160 0.86 3.67 11.10
N CYS A 161 1.79 3.87 12.01
CA CYS A 161 1.61 3.71 13.45
C CYS A 161 2.08 4.97 14.18
N LYS A 162 1.32 5.39 15.19
CA LYS A 162 1.70 6.45 16.12
C LYS A 162 1.33 6.06 17.55
N THR A 163 2.34 5.76 18.35
CA THR A 163 2.22 5.33 19.75
C THR A 163 3.51 5.62 20.52
N ASP A 164 3.45 5.63 21.86
CA ASP A 164 4.64 5.54 22.71
C ASP A 164 4.79 4.08 23.15
N SER A 165 5.77 3.39 22.56
CA SER A 165 5.98 1.96 22.79
C SER A 165 6.19 1.64 24.27
N ASP A 166 6.84 2.54 25.01
CA ASP A 166 7.23 2.32 26.40
C ASP A 166 6.17 2.76 27.41
N LYS A 167 5.28 3.69 27.05
CA LYS A 167 4.34 4.34 27.99
C LYS A 167 2.87 4.03 27.76
N LEU A 168 2.42 3.76 26.53
CA LEU A 168 0.98 3.59 26.24
C LEU A 168 0.51 2.14 26.35
N LEU A 169 1.41 1.15 26.21
CA LEU A 169 1.02 -0.26 26.21
C LEU A 169 0.62 -0.75 27.61
N LYS A 170 -0.65 -1.15 27.76
CA LYS A 170 -1.24 -1.67 29.01
C LYS A 170 -0.98 -3.17 29.25
N THR A 171 -0.51 -3.89 28.24
CA THR A 171 -0.34 -5.35 28.25
C THR A 171 1.13 -5.75 28.06
N LYS A 172 1.43 -7.05 28.17
CA LYS A 172 2.77 -7.58 27.91
C LYS A 172 3.19 -7.46 26.46
N PHE A 173 2.25 -7.46 25.53
CA PHE A 173 2.55 -7.27 24.12
C PHE A 173 1.42 -6.55 23.42
N CYS A 174 1.74 -5.98 22.26
CA CYS A 174 0.78 -5.35 21.37
C CYS A 174 1.15 -5.65 19.93
N ASP A 175 0.20 -6.15 19.14
CA ASP A 175 0.39 -6.36 17.69
C ASP A 175 -0.44 -5.31 16.95
N PRO A 176 0.18 -4.30 16.32
CA PRO A 176 -0.56 -3.39 15.46
C PRO A 176 -1.27 -4.15 14.33
N VAL A 177 -0.64 -5.19 13.78
CA VAL A 177 -1.24 -6.10 12.79
C VAL A 177 -0.78 -7.54 12.98
N GLN A 178 -1.71 -8.47 12.76
CA GLN A 178 -1.46 -9.91 12.71
C GLN A 178 -2.35 -10.55 11.65
N ILE A 179 -1.79 -11.45 10.84
CA ILE A 179 -2.52 -12.29 9.90
C ILE A 179 -2.31 -13.75 10.28
N THR A 180 -3.40 -14.45 10.60
CA THR A 180 -3.35 -15.87 10.99
C THR A 180 -4.72 -16.53 10.96
N GLN A 181 -4.74 -17.86 10.90
CA GLN A 181 -5.92 -18.67 11.22
C GLN A 181 -5.99 -19.03 12.71
N LYS A 182 -4.89 -19.52 13.30
CA LYS A 182 -4.89 -20.10 14.67
C LYS A 182 -4.27 -19.17 15.71
N GLY A 183 -3.17 -18.49 15.38
CA GLY A 183 -2.47 -17.60 16.31
C GLY A 183 -1.08 -17.18 15.82
N ALA A 184 -0.46 -16.20 16.51
CA ALA A 184 0.82 -15.60 16.14
C ALA A 184 1.91 -16.61 15.77
N ASN A 185 2.01 -17.70 16.53
CA ASN A 185 3.07 -18.71 16.36
C ASN A 185 2.61 -19.96 15.62
N ASN A 186 1.45 -19.92 14.95
CA ASN A 186 0.90 -21.04 14.18
C ASN A 186 0.30 -20.53 12.87
N GLY A 187 1.16 -20.46 11.83
CA GLY A 187 0.81 -19.86 10.55
C GLY A 187 0.51 -18.37 10.75
N GLY A 188 1.48 -17.61 11.24
CA GLY A 188 1.28 -16.22 11.63
C GLY A 188 2.29 -15.30 10.94
N LEU A 189 1.78 -14.17 10.42
CA LEU A 189 2.56 -13.03 9.95
C LEU A 189 2.16 -11.82 10.79
N TRP A 190 3.11 -11.19 11.46
CA TRP A 190 2.79 -10.08 12.36
C TRP A 190 4.01 -9.19 12.60
N PHE A 191 3.76 -8.00 13.11
CA PHE A 191 4.75 -7.28 13.89
C PHE A 191 4.15 -6.79 15.19
N ASP A 192 4.97 -6.66 16.21
CA ASP A 192 4.52 -6.35 17.55
C ASP A 192 5.52 -5.52 18.35
N PHE A 193 5.09 -5.11 19.54
CA PHE A 193 5.95 -4.70 20.64
C PHE A 193 5.85 -5.73 21.78
N ASN A 194 6.99 -6.27 22.21
CA ASN A 194 7.05 -7.27 23.30
C ASN A 194 7.09 -6.63 24.70
N ASP A 195 7.41 -7.37 25.77
CA ASP A 195 7.52 -6.86 27.16
C ASP A 195 8.91 -6.39 27.60
N ALA A 196 9.88 -6.28 26.68
CA ALA A 196 11.19 -5.72 26.99
C ALA A 196 11.08 -4.27 27.52
N LYS A 197 12.12 -3.82 28.23
CA LYS A 197 12.24 -2.46 28.79
C LYS A 197 13.63 -1.87 28.47
N PRO A 198 13.75 -0.89 27.56
CA PRO A 198 12.72 -0.39 26.64
C PRO A 198 12.17 -1.50 25.73
N ARG A 199 10.96 -1.30 25.21
CA ARG A 199 10.24 -2.29 24.41
C ARG A 199 10.96 -2.56 23.10
N ASP A 200 10.99 -3.82 22.68
CA ASP A 200 11.48 -4.19 21.37
C ASP A 200 10.33 -4.17 20.37
N LEU A 201 10.63 -3.92 19.10
CA LEU A 201 9.75 -4.24 18.00
C LEU A 201 10.19 -5.55 17.35
N ARG A 202 9.24 -6.42 17.00
CA ARG A 202 9.57 -7.70 16.34
C ARG A 202 8.69 -7.93 15.12
N HIS A 203 9.22 -8.65 14.13
CA HIS A 203 8.44 -9.18 13.01
C HIS A 203 8.57 -10.70 12.96
N GLY A 204 7.48 -11.42 13.18
CA GLY A 204 7.42 -12.87 13.11
C GLY A 204 6.76 -13.39 11.83
N ALA A 205 7.32 -14.47 11.29
CA ALA A 205 6.75 -15.26 10.20
C ALA A 205 6.81 -16.76 10.53
N PHE A 206 5.83 -17.24 11.29
CA PHE A 206 5.82 -18.61 11.83
C PHE A 206 5.03 -19.56 10.94
N SER A 207 5.60 -20.73 10.68
CA SER A 207 4.89 -21.83 10.02
C SER A 207 3.72 -22.33 10.87
N MET A 208 2.75 -22.96 10.22
CA MET A 208 1.73 -23.74 10.91
C MET A 208 2.36 -24.84 11.74
N ILE A 209 1.75 -25.11 12.89
CA ILE A 209 2.12 -26.21 13.77
C ILE A 209 1.02 -27.26 13.64
N PRO A 210 1.34 -28.49 13.18
CA PRO A 210 0.38 -29.58 13.14
C PRO A 210 -0.15 -29.91 14.53
N ASP A 211 -1.38 -30.42 14.60
CA ASP A 211 -1.98 -30.77 15.88
C ASP A 211 -1.14 -31.83 16.61
N GLY A 212 -0.97 -31.66 17.92
CA GLY A 212 -0.11 -32.52 18.75
C GLY A 212 1.39 -32.23 18.66
N GLN A 213 1.84 -31.33 17.80
CA GLN A 213 3.25 -30.92 17.73
C GLN A 213 3.52 -29.64 18.52
N LYS A 214 4.79 -29.47 18.94
CA LYS A 214 5.29 -28.25 19.57
C LYS A 214 6.08 -27.45 18.54
N GLY A 215 5.69 -26.19 18.33
CA GLY A 215 6.45 -25.25 17.51
C GLY A 215 7.62 -24.61 18.25
N ILE A 216 8.37 -23.80 17.50
CA ILE A 216 9.45 -22.97 18.03
C ILE A 216 8.83 -21.78 18.79
N GLY A 217 9.32 -21.51 20.00
CA GLY A 217 8.90 -20.37 20.81
C GLY A 217 9.52 -19.06 20.35
N GLU A 218 8.90 -17.92 20.69
CA GLU A 218 9.41 -16.58 20.35
C GLU A 218 10.73 -16.22 21.05
N ASP A 219 11.03 -16.87 22.17
CA ASP A 219 12.27 -16.76 22.93
C ASP A 219 13.42 -17.55 22.30
N ASP A 220 13.13 -18.49 21.41
CA ASP A 220 14.16 -19.27 20.72
C ASP A 220 14.96 -18.37 19.75
N PRO A 221 16.30 -18.38 19.81
CA PRO A 221 17.16 -17.66 18.86
C PRO A 221 16.91 -18.06 17.39
N LYS A 222 16.40 -19.28 17.15
CA LYS A 222 16.06 -19.81 15.83
C LYS A 222 14.64 -19.49 15.41
N ALA A 223 13.83 -18.80 16.22
CA ALA A 223 12.52 -18.32 15.79
C ALA A 223 12.64 -17.55 14.45
N PRO A 224 11.72 -17.75 13.48
CA PRO A 224 11.70 -17.03 12.21
C PRO A 224 11.23 -15.59 12.45
N MET A 225 12.08 -14.78 13.08
CA MET A 225 11.72 -13.47 13.58
C MET A 225 12.88 -12.48 13.52
N VAL A 226 12.58 -11.27 13.02
CA VAL A 226 13.46 -10.10 13.14
C VAL A 226 13.16 -9.42 14.47
N ARG A 227 14.19 -8.97 15.19
CA ARG A 227 14.07 -8.27 16.48
C ARG A 227 14.80 -6.93 16.40
N VAL A 228 14.14 -5.87 16.84
CA VAL A 228 14.66 -4.50 16.89
C VAL A 228 14.62 -4.06 18.33
N SER A 229 15.78 -4.11 18.99
CA SER A 229 15.86 -3.86 20.43
C SER A 229 15.65 -2.39 20.77
N GLY A 230 14.84 -2.11 21.79
CA GLY A 230 14.65 -0.75 22.32
C GLY A 230 14.18 0.27 21.28
N ILE A 231 13.08 -0.03 20.57
CA ILE A 231 12.59 0.76 19.43
C ILE A 231 12.29 2.23 19.80
N GLY A 232 11.87 2.48 21.04
CA GLY A 232 11.85 3.81 21.63
C GLY A 232 10.87 4.82 21.01
N TRP A 233 9.84 4.36 20.29
CA TRP A 233 8.84 5.23 19.66
C TRP A 233 8.12 6.15 20.66
N LYS A 234 7.64 7.28 20.16
CA LYS A 234 7.01 8.34 20.95
C LYS A 234 5.64 8.69 20.38
N ALA A 235 4.72 9.05 21.26
CA ALA A 235 3.31 9.29 20.91
C ALA A 235 3.07 10.39 19.87
N ASN A 236 4.07 11.25 19.59
CA ASN A 236 3.95 12.35 18.64
C ASN A 236 4.46 12.02 17.23
N ASP A 237 5.14 10.88 17.06
CA ASP A 237 5.81 10.52 15.83
C ASP A 237 5.04 9.45 15.06
N TRP A 238 4.84 9.68 13.77
CA TRP A 238 4.32 8.68 12.84
C TRP A 238 5.47 7.83 12.32
N HIS A 239 5.30 6.51 12.36
CA HIS A 239 6.22 5.54 11.80
C HIS A 239 5.53 4.66 10.78
N HIS A 240 6.18 4.43 9.64
CA HIS A 240 5.67 3.56 8.58
C HIS A 240 6.31 2.19 8.70
N VAL A 241 5.50 1.14 8.87
CA VAL A 241 5.98 -0.25 8.90
C VAL A 241 5.47 -0.99 7.68
N VAL A 242 6.39 -1.65 6.97
CA VAL A 242 6.04 -2.56 5.88
C VAL A 242 6.64 -3.93 6.13
N LEU A 243 5.78 -4.95 6.10
CA LEU A 243 6.19 -6.34 6.00
C LEU A 243 6.13 -6.75 4.54
N THR A 244 7.17 -7.42 4.03
CA THR A 244 7.13 -8.05 2.71
C THR A 244 7.45 -9.54 2.87
N PHE A 245 6.84 -10.38 2.05
CA PHE A 245 7.11 -11.81 2.07
C PHE A 245 7.04 -12.40 0.67
N LYS A 246 7.97 -13.31 0.38
CA LYS A 246 8.13 -14.02 -0.89
C LYS A 246 8.18 -15.51 -0.63
N ASN A 247 7.65 -16.29 -1.58
CA ASN A 247 7.77 -17.75 -1.62
C ASN A 247 7.29 -18.45 -0.34
N LEU A 248 6.23 -17.93 0.29
CA LEU A 248 5.55 -18.67 1.35
C LEU A 248 4.80 -19.86 0.74
N ASP A 249 4.74 -20.99 1.46
CA ASP A 249 4.03 -22.22 1.05
C ASP A 249 4.61 -22.92 -0.20
N THR A 250 5.83 -22.62 -0.65
CA THR A 250 6.48 -23.33 -1.78
C THR A 250 6.96 -24.75 -1.42
N GLY A 251 7.04 -25.07 -0.13
CA GLY A 251 7.68 -26.29 0.39
C GLY A 251 9.21 -26.30 0.30
N LYS A 252 9.84 -25.23 -0.19
CA LYS A 252 11.30 -25.10 -0.34
C LYS A 252 11.86 -24.12 0.68
N PRO A 253 13.17 -24.20 1.01
CA PRO A 253 13.82 -23.25 1.90
C PRO A 253 14.12 -21.90 1.22
N ASP A 254 13.16 -21.36 0.46
CA ASP A 254 13.31 -20.14 -0.35
C ASP A 254 12.34 -19.02 0.07
N ALA A 255 11.63 -19.20 1.19
CA ALA A 255 10.84 -18.13 1.79
C ALA A 255 11.74 -16.99 2.27
N LEU A 256 11.33 -15.76 1.96
CA LEU A 256 11.96 -14.54 2.45
C LEU A 256 10.89 -13.64 3.03
N THR A 257 11.01 -13.27 4.30
CA THR A 257 10.20 -12.22 4.91
C THR A 257 11.09 -11.09 5.40
N ALA A 258 10.64 -9.85 5.25
CA ALA A 258 11.41 -8.68 5.60
C ALA A 258 10.53 -7.63 6.26
N ILE A 259 11.11 -6.88 7.19
CA ILE A 259 10.49 -5.70 7.80
C ILE A 259 11.25 -4.45 7.40
N TYR A 260 10.48 -3.44 7.02
CA TYR A 260 10.94 -2.09 6.76
C TYR A 260 10.29 -1.15 7.77
N ILE A 261 11.07 -0.18 8.25
CA ILE A 261 10.59 0.92 9.11
C ILE A 261 11.04 2.23 8.46
N ASP A 262 10.12 3.16 8.30
CA ASP A 262 10.33 4.49 7.72
C ASP A 262 11.07 4.44 6.37
N GLY A 263 10.59 3.53 5.50
CA GLY A 263 11.13 3.33 4.16
C GLY A 263 12.48 2.59 4.09
N LYS A 264 13.01 2.08 5.21
CA LYS A 264 14.34 1.42 5.28
C LYS A 264 14.22 -0.04 5.68
N LEU A 265 14.98 -0.92 5.03
CA LEU A 265 15.08 -2.33 5.40
C LEU A 265 15.75 -2.46 6.77
N ILE A 266 15.09 -3.13 7.71
CA ILE A 266 15.61 -3.33 9.07
C ILE A 266 16.17 -4.75 9.25
N GLY A 267 15.51 -5.74 8.67
CA GLY A 267 15.99 -7.12 8.74
C GLY A 267 15.11 -8.09 7.97
N GLU A 268 15.64 -9.30 7.83
CA GLU A 268 15.04 -10.36 7.02
C GLU A 268 15.12 -11.72 7.71
N VAL A 269 14.14 -12.57 7.42
CA VAL A 269 14.17 -14.02 7.66
C VAL A 269 14.24 -14.69 6.29
N LYS A 270 15.24 -15.54 6.08
CA LYS A 270 15.47 -16.26 4.83
C LYS A 270 15.93 -17.70 5.08
N ASP A 271 16.11 -18.45 4.00
CA ASP A 271 16.63 -19.83 4.00
C ASP A 271 15.74 -20.80 4.79
N ARG A 272 14.42 -20.65 4.67
CA ARG A 272 13.41 -21.41 5.41
C ARG A 272 12.24 -21.82 4.54
N ALA A 273 11.67 -22.99 4.85
CA ALA A 273 10.39 -23.41 4.30
C ALA A 273 9.30 -22.96 5.27
N ILE A 274 8.65 -21.83 4.96
CA ILE A 274 7.58 -21.29 5.78
C ILE A 274 6.24 -21.69 5.15
N ALA A 275 5.46 -22.49 5.86
CA ALA A 275 4.14 -22.97 5.43
C ALA A 275 3.06 -22.36 6.32
N MET A 276 2.14 -21.58 5.76
CA MET A 276 1.05 -20.96 6.53
C MET A 276 -0.02 -21.97 6.92
N GLY A 277 -0.24 -23.00 6.10
CA GLY A 277 -1.20 -24.07 6.38
C GLY A 277 -2.65 -23.58 6.55
N TRP A 278 -2.99 -22.43 5.98
CA TRP A 278 -4.28 -21.82 6.17
C TRP A 278 -5.40 -22.52 5.39
N ASP A 279 -6.52 -22.71 6.07
CA ASP A 279 -7.85 -22.66 5.49
C ASP A 279 -8.24 -21.18 5.36
N ILE A 280 -8.22 -20.65 4.13
CA ILE A 280 -8.40 -19.22 3.87
C ILE A 280 -9.76 -18.70 4.32
N GLU A 281 -10.77 -19.57 4.42
CA GLU A 281 -12.10 -19.22 4.95
C GLU A 281 -12.06 -18.89 6.44
N LYS A 282 -11.04 -19.37 7.17
CA LYS A 282 -10.88 -19.21 8.62
C LYS A 282 -9.75 -18.26 8.99
N ALA A 283 -8.91 -17.89 8.03
CA ALA A 283 -7.83 -16.94 8.25
C ALA A 283 -8.37 -15.51 8.39
N GLY A 284 -7.71 -14.73 9.24
CA GLY A 284 -8.10 -13.37 9.53
C GLY A 284 -6.95 -12.39 9.44
N ILE A 285 -7.31 -11.15 9.12
CA ILE A 285 -6.48 -9.96 9.24
C ILE A 285 -6.95 -9.25 10.51
N TYR A 286 -6.08 -9.18 11.50
CA TYR A 286 -6.37 -8.56 12.79
C TYR A 286 -5.52 -7.31 12.94
N ILE A 287 -6.12 -6.23 13.43
CA ILE A 287 -5.41 -4.99 13.74
C ILE A 287 -5.73 -4.52 15.15
N ALA A 288 -4.87 -3.67 15.68
CA ALA A 288 -4.99 -3.05 16.99
C ALA A 288 -5.09 -4.05 18.16
N ILE A 289 -4.28 -5.12 18.14
CA ILE A 289 -4.24 -6.11 19.22
C ILE A 289 -3.51 -5.50 20.41
N ASN A 290 -4.26 -5.11 21.44
CA ASN A 290 -3.76 -4.37 22.60
C ASN A 290 -3.03 -3.05 22.27
N TYR A 291 -3.30 -2.48 21.10
CA TYR A 291 -2.70 -1.23 20.65
C TYR A 291 -3.39 -0.04 21.28
N ILE A 292 -2.63 1.00 21.62
CA ILE A 292 -3.16 2.31 22.03
C ILE A 292 -2.37 3.37 21.27
N GLY A 293 -3.08 4.26 20.57
CA GLY A 293 -2.48 5.24 19.67
C GLY A 293 -3.31 5.43 18.40
N LEU A 294 -2.67 5.89 17.34
CA LEU A 294 -3.29 6.01 16.00
C LEU A 294 -2.71 4.97 15.04
N LEU A 295 -3.57 4.43 14.19
CA LEU A 295 -3.22 3.59 13.03
C LEU A 295 -3.80 4.23 11.78
N ASP A 296 -3.06 4.19 10.68
CA ASP A 296 -3.46 4.87 9.45
C ASP A 296 -2.94 4.14 8.20
N GLU A 297 -3.59 4.39 7.05
CA GLU A 297 -3.16 3.95 5.72
C GLU A 297 -2.80 2.44 5.66
N PHE A 298 -3.69 1.60 6.21
CA PHE A 298 -3.48 0.15 6.29
C PHE A 298 -3.78 -0.52 4.94
N ALA A 299 -2.78 -1.22 4.38
CA ALA A 299 -2.90 -1.84 3.06
C ALA A 299 -2.24 -3.21 2.96
N LEU A 300 -2.81 -4.07 2.11
CA LEU A 300 -2.30 -5.38 1.74
C LEU A 300 -2.05 -5.45 0.22
N PHE A 301 -1.00 -6.17 -0.17
CA PHE A 301 -0.55 -6.27 -1.56
C PHE A 301 -0.38 -7.73 -1.98
N ASP A 302 -0.63 -8.03 -3.27
CA ASP A 302 -0.46 -9.35 -3.89
C ASP A 302 0.98 -9.67 -4.33
N LYS A 303 1.92 -8.77 -4.03
CA LYS A 303 3.34 -8.94 -4.28
C LYS A 303 4.18 -8.45 -3.10
N ALA A 304 5.38 -8.97 -3.00
CA ALA A 304 6.41 -8.37 -2.15
C ALA A 304 6.88 -7.06 -2.79
N LEU A 305 6.60 -5.94 -2.13
CA LEU A 305 7.09 -4.63 -2.54
C LEU A 305 8.61 -4.61 -2.51
N THR A 306 9.20 -3.91 -3.48
CA THR A 306 10.65 -3.65 -3.48
C THR A 306 11.01 -2.56 -2.47
N GLY A 307 12.27 -2.49 -2.04
CA GLY A 307 12.72 -1.42 -1.14
C GLY A 307 12.50 -0.02 -1.71
N GLU A 308 12.58 0.15 -3.03
CA GLU A 308 12.27 1.43 -3.71
C GLU A 308 10.77 1.77 -3.60
N GLU A 309 9.89 0.79 -3.84
CA GLU A 309 8.44 0.96 -3.69
C GLU A 309 8.05 1.26 -2.23
N VAL A 310 8.69 0.61 -1.26
CA VAL A 310 8.48 0.87 0.17
C VAL A 310 8.95 2.27 0.54
N SER A 311 10.14 2.70 0.09
CA SER A 311 10.64 4.05 0.31
C SER A 311 9.74 5.11 -0.33
N HIS A 312 9.19 4.82 -1.52
CA HIS A 312 8.26 5.70 -2.20
C HIS A 312 6.92 5.80 -1.46
N LEU A 313 6.38 4.68 -0.97
CA LEU A 313 5.15 4.66 -0.18
C LEU A 313 5.32 5.44 1.14
N HIS A 314 6.47 5.31 1.81
CA HIS A 314 6.78 6.08 3.02
C HIS A 314 6.79 7.60 2.76
N LYS A 315 7.34 8.05 1.62
CA LYS A 315 7.42 9.47 1.26
C LYS A 315 6.09 10.06 0.78
N ASN A 316 5.14 9.22 0.39
CA ASN A 316 3.85 9.63 -0.17
C ASN A 316 2.72 8.85 0.54
N PRO A 317 2.40 9.17 1.80
CA PRO A 317 1.40 8.46 2.59
C PRO A 317 0.04 8.33 1.90
N GLU A 318 -0.37 9.35 1.13
CA GLU A 318 -1.63 9.43 0.42
C GLU A 318 -1.66 8.70 -0.94
N LEU A 319 -0.59 7.99 -1.32
CA LEU A 319 -0.43 7.36 -2.64
C LEU A 319 -1.59 6.42 -2.99
N LEU A 320 -2.21 5.79 -1.99
CA LEU A 320 -3.32 4.85 -2.14
C LEU A 320 -4.71 5.51 -2.13
N SER A 321 -4.82 6.78 -1.74
CA SER A 321 -6.09 7.52 -1.67
C SER A 321 -6.94 7.49 -2.96
N PRO A 322 -6.40 7.38 -4.19
CA PRO A 322 -7.24 7.22 -5.38
C PRO A 322 -8.10 5.95 -5.40
N LEU A 323 -7.70 4.90 -4.66
CA LEU A 323 -8.47 3.64 -4.57
C LEU A 323 -9.84 3.83 -3.91
N LYS A 324 -9.95 4.81 -3.00
CA LYS A 324 -11.22 5.20 -2.36
C LYS A 324 -12.27 5.61 -3.38
N LYS A 325 -11.87 6.41 -4.37
CA LYS A 325 -12.75 6.94 -5.43
C LYS A 325 -13.21 5.84 -6.39
N LYS A 326 -12.31 4.92 -6.75
CA LYS A 326 -12.64 3.77 -7.60
C LYS A 326 -13.71 2.88 -6.94
N ALA A 327 -13.56 2.61 -5.64
CA ALA A 327 -14.53 1.83 -4.89
C ALA A 327 -15.92 2.49 -4.80
N ALA A 328 -15.98 3.83 -4.72
CA ALA A 328 -17.23 4.58 -4.73
C ALA A 328 -17.94 4.57 -6.11
N LEU A 329 -17.18 4.43 -7.21
CA LEU A 329 -17.74 4.28 -8.55
C LEU A 329 -18.25 2.85 -8.80
N GLU A 330 -17.58 1.83 -8.27
CA GLU A 330 -17.98 0.43 -8.39
C GLU A 330 -19.14 0.05 -7.45
N ASN A 331 -19.27 0.74 -6.32
CA ASN A 331 -20.38 0.59 -5.38
C ASN A 331 -20.91 1.98 -5.00
N PRO A 332 -21.68 2.63 -5.88
CA PRO A 332 -22.30 3.89 -5.52
C PRO A 332 -23.09 3.70 -4.23
N PRO A 333 -23.07 4.68 -3.30
CA PRO A 333 -23.97 4.64 -2.16
C PRO A 333 -25.39 4.40 -2.69
N ALA A 334 -26.22 3.68 -1.93
CA ALA A 334 -27.62 3.51 -2.28
C ALA A 334 -28.27 4.91 -2.37
N SER A 335 -28.20 5.49 -3.56
CA SER A 335 -28.97 6.64 -3.96
C SER A 335 -30.39 6.22 -3.69
N THR A 336 -31.12 6.99 -2.88
CA THR A 336 -32.55 7.15 -3.14
C THR A 336 -32.65 7.33 -4.64
N ALA A 337 -33.20 6.33 -5.33
CA ALA A 337 -33.24 6.32 -6.77
C ALA A 337 -34.12 7.51 -7.17
N ILE A 338 -33.50 8.66 -7.46
CA ILE A 338 -34.20 9.79 -8.03
C ILE A 338 -34.60 9.31 -9.40
N THR A 339 -35.88 9.01 -9.54
CA THR A 339 -36.42 8.49 -10.80
C THR A 339 -36.17 9.51 -11.90
N SER A 340 -36.10 9.06 -13.16
CA SER A 340 -35.99 9.97 -14.31
C SER A 340 -37.08 11.05 -14.29
N GLU A 341 -38.25 10.74 -13.71
CA GLU A 341 -39.34 11.70 -13.48
C GLU A 341 -39.00 12.78 -12.45
N GLU A 342 -38.33 12.45 -11.35
CA GLU A 342 -37.95 13.42 -10.33
C GLU A 342 -36.83 14.35 -10.80
N VAL A 343 -35.89 13.83 -11.61
CA VAL A 343 -34.88 14.65 -12.29
C VAL A 343 -35.55 15.60 -13.30
N LEU A 344 -36.49 15.08 -14.11
CA LEU A 344 -37.28 15.88 -15.06
C LEU A 344 -38.14 16.95 -14.35
N ARG A 345 -38.69 16.63 -13.18
CA ARG A 345 -39.46 17.59 -12.37
C ARG A 345 -38.56 18.69 -11.83
N GLY A 346 -37.39 18.34 -11.29
CA GLY A 346 -36.40 19.32 -10.82
C GLY A 346 -35.91 20.25 -11.93
N LEU A 347 -35.65 19.72 -13.13
CA LEU A 347 -35.27 20.52 -14.30
C LEU A 347 -36.40 21.45 -14.77
N LYS A 348 -37.65 20.98 -14.77
CA LYS A 348 -38.83 21.81 -15.13
C LYS A 348 -39.06 22.92 -14.11
N ASP A 349 -38.89 22.63 -12.82
CA ASP A 349 -39.04 23.62 -11.76
C ASP A 349 -37.92 24.66 -11.77
N PHE A 350 -36.69 24.24 -12.11
CA PHE A 350 -35.58 25.16 -12.34
C PHE A 350 -35.88 26.08 -13.54
N TYR A 351 -36.29 25.51 -14.68
CA TYR A 351 -36.66 26.27 -15.88
C TYR A 351 -37.80 27.27 -15.64
N ARG A 352 -38.83 26.90 -14.88
CA ARG A 352 -39.93 27.83 -14.54
C ARG A 352 -39.48 28.98 -13.66
N LYS A 353 -38.47 28.76 -12.80
CA LYS A 353 -37.97 29.78 -11.88
C LYS A 353 -36.96 30.72 -12.54
N THR A 354 -36.28 30.27 -13.60
CA THR A 354 -35.25 31.06 -14.29
C THR A 354 -35.73 31.68 -15.59
N ALA A 355 -36.80 31.17 -16.22
CA ALA A 355 -37.35 31.75 -17.44
C ALA A 355 -38.03 33.11 -17.18
N ARG A 356 -37.64 34.11 -17.98
CA ARG A 356 -38.32 35.41 -18.03
C ARG A 356 -39.64 35.29 -18.81
N PRO A 357 -40.62 36.21 -18.63
CA PRO A 357 -41.94 36.13 -19.27
C PRO A 357 -41.92 36.11 -20.80
N ASP A 358 -40.81 36.50 -21.43
CA ASP A 358 -40.60 36.51 -22.88
C ASP A 358 -39.99 35.21 -23.45
N GLY A 359 -39.73 34.21 -22.60
CA GLY A 359 -39.21 32.90 -23.01
C GLY A 359 -37.71 32.85 -23.29
N SER A 360 -36.95 33.90 -22.94
CA SER A 360 -35.48 33.85 -22.97
C SER A 360 -34.88 33.33 -21.66
N PHE A 361 -33.69 32.72 -21.74
CA PHE A 361 -32.91 32.19 -20.60
C PHE A 361 -32.05 33.25 -19.93
#